data_AF-A0A959CMT3-F1
#
_entry.id   AF-A0A959CMT3-F1
#
_cell.length_a   1.000
_cell.length_b   1.000
_cell.length_c   1.000
_cell.angle_alpha   90.00
_cell.angle_beta   90.00
_cell.angle_gamma   90.00
#
_symmetry.space_group_name_H-M   'P 1'
#
loop_
_entity.id
_entity.type
_entity.pdbx_description
1 polymer ?
#
loop_
_entity_poly.entity_id
_entity_poly.type
_entity_poly.pdbx_seq_one_letter_code
_entity_poly.pdbx_strand_id
1 'polypeptide(L)'
;MRHAILSLIFLLTTGITGLAARPAPEAAPDRLLEKAKSFCRPYQADSVGYYLGRCADLYRQQDSLEAWTEAYKQVGRSVLAGGGDPAAAIAIIRKSLGGEAWREPRTDSEWNVRAWAYVLLAFTYNHYVRDFEQSRANYEQAAAIFRERGV
;
A
#
# COMPACT_ATOMS: atom_id res chain seq x y z
N MET A 1 25.58 34.44 44.97
CA MET A 1 24.20 33.96 44.75
C MET A 1 23.58 34.58 43.49
N ARG A 2 24.20 34.39 42.31
CA ARG A 2 23.69 34.92 41.02
C ARG A 2 23.71 33.89 39.87
N HIS A 3 24.14 32.66 40.14
CA HIS A 3 24.27 31.60 39.12
C HIS A 3 23.22 30.48 39.24
N ALA A 4 22.29 30.57 40.20
CA ALA A 4 21.27 29.53 40.41
C ALA A 4 19.95 29.77 39.63
N ILE A 5 19.78 30.91 38.95
CA ILE A 5 18.51 31.29 38.33
C ILE A 5 18.49 30.99 36.82
N LEU A 6 19.64 30.84 36.16
CA LEU A 6 19.70 30.62 34.70
C LEU A 6 19.48 29.16 34.28
N SER A 7 19.67 28.18 35.17
CA SER A 7 19.53 26.76 34.84
C SER A 7 18.08 26.26 34.82
N LEU A 8 17.12 27.04 35.35
CA LEU A 8 15.71 26.64 35.40
C LEU A 8 14.92 27.01 34.13
N ILE A 9 15.43 27.95 33.32
CA ILE A 9 14.75 28.38 32.08
C ILE A 9 15.09 27.47 30.90
N PHE A 10 16.21 26.75 30.94
CA PHE A 10 16.62 25.83 29.87
C PHE A 10 15.90 24.46 29.92
N LEU A 11 15.28 24.13 31.06
CA LEU A 11 14.54 22.87 31.25
C LEU A 11 13.04 22.98 30.97
N LEU A 12 12.55 24.15 30.54
CA LEU A 12 11.15 24.36 30.14
C LEU A 12 10.94 24.48 28.63
N THR A 13 12.00 24.52 27.82
CA THR A 13 11.90 24.62 26.35
C THR A 13 12.09 23.30 25.62
N THR A 14 12.59 22.24 26.27
CA THR A 14 12.70 20.89 25.70
C THR A 14 11.42 20.06 25.79
N GLY A 15 10.38 20.56 26.45
CA GLY A 15 9.12 19.81 26.67
C GLY A 15 8.04 19.98 25.60
N ILE A 16 8.21 20.90 24.63
CA ILE A 16 7.12 21.25 23.68
C ILE A 16 7.31 20.62 22.28
N THR A 17 8.49 20.08 21.96
CA THR A 17 8.75 19.47 20.64
C THR A 17 8.27 18.01 20.50
N GLY A 18 7.70 17.41 21.55
CA GLY A 18 7.21 16.02 21.52
C GLY A 18 5.81 15.81 20.94
N LEU A 19 5.03 16.87 20.71
CA LEU A 19 3.74 16.82 20.00
C LEU A 19 3.95 17.02 18.49
N ALA A 20 4.91 16.30 17.94
CA ALA A 20 5.06 16.21 16.49
C ALA A 20 3.86 15.43 15.92
N ALA A 21 2.95 16.18 15.33
CA ALA A 21 2.10 15.79 14.21
C ALA A 21 1.50 14.36 14.29
N ARG A 22 0.53 14.16 15.19
CA ARG A 22 -0.46 13.11 14.92
C ARG A 22 -1.17 13.57 13.63
N PRO A 23 -1.05 12.84 12.51
CA PRO A 23 -1.71 13.25 11.27
C PRO A 23 -3.19 13.48 11.58
N ALA A 24 -3.76 14.57 11.06
CA ALA A 24 -5.16 14.88 11.25
C ALA A 24 -6.01 13.61 10.99
N PRO A 25 -7.12 13.38 11.68
CA PRO A 25 -7.91 12.15 11.54
C PRO A 25 -8.27 11.81 10.08
N GLU A 26 -8.33 12.82 9.21
CA GLU A 26 -8.56 12.69 7.76
C GLU A 26 -7.39 12.13 6.95
N ALA A 27 -6.18 12.15 7.50
CA ALA A 27 -4.95 11.64 6.92
C ALA A 27 -4.59 10.22 7.42
N ALA A 28 -5.50 9.52 8.09
CA ALA A 28 -5.30 8.11 8.42
C ALA A 28 -5.23 7.26 7.13
N PRO A 29 -4.28 6.31 7.00
CA PRO A 29 -4.11 5.50 5.79
C PRO A 29 -5.40 4.83 5.32
N ASP A 30 -6.17 4.24 6.23
CA ASP A 30 -7.41 3.53 5.90
C ASP A 30 -8.47 4.45 5.31
N ARG A 31 -8.57 5.71 5.78
CA ARG A 31 -9.50 6.69 5.21
C ARG A 31 -9.07 7.11 3.80
N LEU A 32 -7.77 7.23 3.56
CA LEU A 32 -7.24 7.52 2.22
C LEU A 32 -7.48 6.34 1.28
N LEU A 33 -7.32 5.11 1.76
CA LEU A 33 -7.63 3.90 1.00
C LEU A 33 -9.13 3.83 0.63
N GLU A 34 -10.02 4.08 1.58
CA GLU A 34 -11.46 4.12 1.30
C GLU A 34 -11.83 5.22 0.32
N LYS A 35 -11.20 6.41 0.40
CA LYS A 35 -11.36 7.46 -0.63
C LYS A 35 -10.88 6.98 -2.00
N ALA A 36 -9.71 6.36 -2.09
CA ALA A 36 -9.22 5.80 -3.36
C ALA A 36 -10.22 4.80 -3.96
N LYS A 37 -10.78 3.91 -3.12
CA LYS A 37 -11.79 2.93 -3.54
C LYS A 37 -13.10 3.58 -3.97
N SER A 38 -13.54 4.66 -3.32
CA SER A 38 -14.78 5.36 -3.73
C SER A 38 -14.66 5.99 -5.13
N PHE A 39 -13.44 6.37 -5.55
CA PHE A 39 -13.16 6.85 -6.91
C PHE A 39 -12.90 5.73 -7.92
N CYS A 40 -13.12 4.46 -7.56
CA CYS A 40 -13.11 3.35 -8.53
C CYS A 40 -14.46 3.18 -9.24
N ARG A 41 -15.55 3.80 -8.73
CA ARG A 41 -16.90 3.72 -9.32
C ARG A 41 -17.66 5.06 -9.18
N PRO A 42 -17.65 5.94 -10.21
CA PRO A 42 -16.98 5.78 -11.50
C PRO A 42 -15.45 5.87 -11.36
N TYR A 43 -14.70 5.22 -12.27
CA TYR A 43 -13.25 5.24 -12.24
C TYR A 43 -12.70 6.63 -12.59
N GLN A 44 -12.09 7.30 -11.60
CA GLN A 44 -11.43 8.59 -11.73
C GLN A 44 -9.93 8.42 -11.45
N ALA A 45 -9.15 8.18 -12.51
CA ALA A 45 -7.75 7.77 -12.41
C ALA A 45 -6.90 8.72 -11.55
N ASP A 46 -7.02 10.03 -11.74
CA ASP A 46 -6.26 11.03 -10.98
C ASP A 46 -6.58 10.99 -9.49
N SER A 47 -7.86 10.92 -9.14
CA SER A 47 -8.32 10.82 -7.74
C SER A 47 -7.86 9.51 -7.09
N VAL A 48 -7.98 8.39 -7.80
CA VAL A 48 -7.48 7.08 -7.33
C VAL A 48 -5.97 7.16 -7.08
N GLY A 49 -5.21 7.67 -8.04
CA GLY A 49 -3.75 7.82 -7.95
C GLY A 49 -3.32 8.72 -6.79
N TYR A 50 -3.98 9.86 -6.61
CA TYR A 50 -3.70 10.81 -5.54
C TYR A 50 -3.91 10.18 -4.15
N TYR A 51 -5.10 9.62 -3.90
CA TYR A 51 -5.42 9.06 -2.58
C TYR A 51 -4.64 7.78 -2.28
N LEU A 52 -4.45 6.91 -3.26
CA LEU A 52 -3.63 5.71 -3.10
C LEU A 52 -2.15 6.06 -2.85
N GLY A 53 -1.60 7.03 -3.58
CA GLY A 53 -0.22 7.50 -3.36
C GLY A 53 0.00 8.04 -1.95
N ARG A 54 -0.92 8.89 -1.46
CA ARG A 54 -0.89 9.42 -0.10
C ARG A 54 -1.00 8.31 0.97
N CYS A 55 -1.86 7.32 0.73
CA CYS A 55 -2.00 6.15 1.60
C CYS A 55 -0.70 5.32 1.64
N ALA A 56 -0.14 5.04 0.46
CA ALA A 56 1.10 4.32 0.26
C ALA A 56 2.29 4.98 0.97
N ASP A 57 2.43 6.31 0.89
CA ASP A 57 3.51 7.03 1.55
C ASP A 57 3.43 6.90 3.09
N LEU A 58 2.22 6.86 3.65
CA LEU A 58 2.06 6.67 5.10
C LEU A 58 2.39 5.25 5.54
N TYR A 59 1.96 4.22 4.79
CA TYR A 59 2.37 2.84 5.09
C TYR A 59 3.88 2.66 4.95
N ARG A 60 4.53 3.35 4.00
CA ARG A 60 6.00 3.39 3.89
C ARG A 60 6.64 4.03 5.12
N GLN A 61 6.12 5.14 5.62
CA GLN A 61 6.62 5.79 6.85
C GLN A 61 6.46 4.90 8.09
N GLN A 62 5.45 4.03 8.11
CA GLN A 62 5.20 3.05 9.16
C GLN A 62 6.01 1.74 8.97
N ASP A 63 6.81 1.64 7.91
CA ASP A 63 7.50 0.42 7.45
C ASP A 63 6.58 -0.81 7.29
N SER A 64 5.30 -0.58 6.96
CA SER A 64 4.31 -1.65 6.77
C SER A 64 4.17 -2.01 5.30
N LEU A 65 5.08 -2.88 4.81
CA LEU A 65 5.02 -3.38 3.44
C LEU A 65 3.76 -4.25 3.21
N GLU A 66 3.30 -4.95 4.23
CA GLU A 66 2.08 -5.75 4.16
C GLU A 66 0.86 -4.88 3.83
N ALA A 67 0.60 -3.86 4.65
CA ALA A 67 -0.53 -2.96 4.44
C ALA A 67 -0.41 -2.18 3.12
N TRP A 68 0.82 -1.81 2.75
CA TRP A 68 1.08 -1.18 1.46
C TRP A 68 0.71 -2.09 0.29
N THR A 69 1.16 -3.34 0.30
CA THR A 69 0.85 -4.32 -0.76
C THR A 69 -0.65 -4.60 -0.83
N GLU A 70 -1.29 -4.72 0.33
CA GLU A 70 -2.73 -4.93 0.44
C GLU A 70 -3.52 -3.75 -0.14
N ALA A 71 -3.10 -2.51 0.10
CA ALA A 71 -3.76 -1.32 -0.43
C ALA A 71 -3.83 -1.32 -1.96
N TYR A 72 -2.70 -1.57 -2.65
CA TYR A 72 -2.68 -1.68 -4.10
C TYR A 72 -3.54 -2.84 -4.62
N LYS A 73 -3.51 -4.00 -3.94
CA LYS A 73 -4.36 -5.16 -4.28
C LYS A 73 -5.84 -4.81 -4.17
N GLN A 74 -6.26 -4.17 -3.08
CA GLN A 74 -7.64 -3.77 -2.85
C GLN A 74 -8.11 -2.74 -3.88
N VAL A 75 -7.31 -1.71 -4.17
CA VAL A 75 -7.68 -0.71 -5.18
C VAL A 75 -7.77 -1.35 -6.57
N GLY A 76 -6.80 -2.18 -6.97
CA GLY A 76 -6.86 -2.89 -8.25
C GLY A 76 -8.14 -3.74 -8.39
N ARG A 77 -8.51 -4.47 -7.33
CA ARG A 77 -9.78 -5.22 -7.28
C ARG A 77 -10.99 -4.28 -7.38
N SER A 78 -10.97 -3.14 -6.68
CA SER A 78 -12.06 -2.15 -6.71
C SER A 78 -12.22 -1.50 -8.09
N VAL A 79 -11.13 -1.28 -8.83
CA VAL A 79 -11.19 -0.82 -10.24
C VAL A 79 -11.94 -1.84 -11.09
N LEU A 80 -11.59 -3.13 -10.99
CA LEU A 80 -12.30 -4.21 -11.72
C LEU A 80 -13.78 -4.29 -11.33
N ALA A 81 -14.08 -4.27 -10.04
CA ALA A 81 -15.46 -4.35 -9.55
C ALA A 81 -16.30 -3.11 -9.91
N GLY A 82 -15.66 -1.96 -10.08
CA GLY A 82 -16.28 -0.70 -10.51
C GLY A 82 -16.56 -0.61 -12.02
N GLY A 83 -16.16 -1.62 -12.80
CA GLY A 83 -16.23 -1.59 -14.27
C GLY A 83 -15.13 -0.75 -14.92
N GLY A 84 -14.05 -0.47 -14.19
CA GLY A 84 -12.87 0.22 -14.70
C GLY A 84 -12.05 -0.65 -15.65
N ASP A 85 -11.10 -0.02 -16.34
CA ASP A 85 -10.21 -0.67 -17.30
C ASP A 85 -9.32 -1.75 -16.63
N PRO A 86 -9.37 -3.02 -17.08
CA PRO A 86 -8.48 -4.06 -16.59
C PRO A 86 -6.99 -3.71 -16.69
N ALA A 87 -6.58 -2.96 -17.72
CA ALA A 87 -5.18 -2.53 -17.85
C ALA A 87 -4.77 -1.58 -16.71
N ALA A 88 -5.67 -0.69 -16.29
CA ALA A 88 -5.44 0.18 -15.13
C ALA A 88 -5.36 -0.62 -13.82
N ALA A 89 -6.24 -1.61 -13.64
CA ALA A 89 -6.18 -2.50 -12.47
C ALA A 89 -4.85 -3.28 -12.41
N ILE A 90 -4.41 -3.84 -13.55
CA ILE A 90 -3.12 -4.53 -13.67
C ILE A 90 -1.96 -3.59 -13.32
N ALA A 91 -1.96 -2.37 -13.85
CA ALA A 91 -0.92 -1.38 -13.58
C ALA A 91 -0.85 -1.07 -12.07
N ILE A 92 -2.00 -0.87 -11.42
CA ILE A 92 -2.06 -0.64 -9.96
C ILE A 92 -1.51 -1.84 -9.19
N ILE A 93 -1.96 -3.06 -9.49
CA ILE A 93 -1.51 -4.26 -8.75
C ILE A 93 -0.01 -4.51 -8.95
N ARG A 94 0.52 -4.32 -10.16
CA ARG A 94 1.96 -4.53 -10.45
C ARG A 94 2.88 -3.65 -9.62
N LYS A 95 2.45 -2.45 -9.21
CA LYS A 95 3.23 -1.60 -8.29
C LYS A 95 3.56 -2.32 -6.99
N SER A 96 2.68 -3.23 -6.54
CA SER A 96 2.85 -3.94 -5.28
C SER A 96 3.92 -5.04 -5.28
N LEU A 97 4.42 -5.45 -6.45
CA LEU A 97 5.16 -6.70 -6.63
C LEU A 97 6.69 -6.58 -6.67
N GLY A 98 7.26 -5.41 -6.37
CA GLY A 98 8.71 -5.27 -6.11
C GLY A 98 9.46 -4.33 -7.04
N GLY A 99 8.95 -4.04 -8.24
CA GLY A 99 9.56 -3.01 -9.11
C GLY A 99 9.45 -1.59 -8.55
N GLU A 100 8.43 -1.32 -7.73
CA GLU A 100 8.15 -0.01 -7.14
C GLU A 100 8.05 -0.02 -5.60
N ALA A 101 8.17 -1.19 -4.97
CA ALA A 101 8.23 -1.29 -3.51
C ALA A 101 9.59 -0.77 -3.00
N TRP A 102 9.62 -0.17 -1.81
CA TRP A 102 10.87 0.39 -1.26
C TRP A 102 11.80 -0.66 -0.65
N ARG A 103 11.32 -1.90 -0.48
CA ARG A 103 12.09 -3.04 0.02
C ARG A 103 11.43 -4.36 -0.35
N GLU A 104 12.20 -5.44 -0.17
CA GLU A 104 11.71 -6.81 -0.24
C GLU A 104 10.93 -7.23 1.04
N PRO A 105 10.06 -8.26 0.94
CA PRO A 105 9.37 -8.85 2.07
C PRO A 105 10.34 -9.54 3.03
N ARG A 106 10.14 -9.33 4.33
CA ARG A 106 10.97 -9.88 5.41
C ARG A 106 10.24 -10.89 6.27
N THR A 107 8.91 -10.83 6.29
CA THR A 107 8.07 -11.73 7.08
C THR A 107 7.23 -12.61 6.18
N ASP A 108 6.80 -13.75 6.71
CA ASP A 108 5.91 -14.67 6.00
C ASP A 108 4.58 -14.00 5.63
N SER A 109 4.06 -13.10 6.49
CA SER A 109 2.87 -12.31 6.20
C SER A 109 3.05 -11.40 4.99
N GLU A 110 4.20 -10.72 4.87
CA GLU A 110 4.52 -9.87 3.72
C GLU A 110 4.70 -10.71 2.43
N TRP A 111 5.28 -11.91 2.54
CA TRP A 111 5.36 -12.84 1.41
C TRP A 111 3.98 -13.36 0.98
N ASN A 112 3.11 -13.69 1.93
CA ASN A 112 1.76 -14.16 1.68
C ASN A 112 0.93 -13.12 0.91
N VAL A 113 0.93 -11.85 1.36
CA VAL A 113 0.18 -10.80 0.64
C VAL A 113 0.71 -10.58 -0.77
N ARG A 114 2.02 -10.71 -0.99
CA ARG A 114 2.63 -10.66 -2.32
C ARG A 114 2.19 -11.83 -3.21
N ALA A 115 2.15 -13.05 -2.68
CA ALA A 115 1.63 -14.21 -3.41
C ALA A 115 0.17 -13.99 -3.83
N TRP A 116 -0.67 -13.46 -2.94
CA TRP A 116 -2.06 -13.12 -3.27
C TRP A 116 -2.20 -11.98 -4.28
N ALA A 117 -1.25 -11.04 -4.34
CA ALA A 117 -1.22 -10.03 -5.40
C ALA A 117 -0.93 -10.67 -6.78
N TYR A 118 -0.01 -11.64 -6.85
CA TYR A 118 0.20 -12.44 -8.06
C TYR A 118 -1.06 -13.24 -8.45
N VAL A 119 -1.76 -13.86 -7.50
CA VAL A 119 -3.03 -14.55 -7.76
C VAL A 119 -4.07 -13.59 -8.36
N LEU A 120 -4.16 -12.37 -7.85
CA LEU A 120 -5.09 -11.38 -8.38
C LEU A 120 -4.71 -10.95 -9.81
N LEU A 121 -3.42 -10.78 -10.12
CA LEU A 121 -2.97 -10.54 -11.50
C LEU A 121 -3.34 -11.70 -12.40
N ALA A 122 -3.06 -12.94 -11.98
CA ALA A 122 -3.35 -14.14 -12.74
C ALA A 122 -4.85 -14.25 -13.08
N PHE A 123 -5.71 -13.99 -12.07
CA PHE A 123 -7.16 -13.92 -12.23
C PHE A 123 -7.58 -12.82 -13.20
N THR A 124 -6.98 -11.63 -13.09
CA THR A 124 -7.30 -10.48 -13.95
C THR A 124 -6.97 -10.79 -15.40
N TYR A 125 -5.78 -11.33 -15.67
CA TYR A 125 -5.38 -11.75 -17.01
C TYR A 125 -6.29 -12.84 -17.58
N ASN A 126 -6.67 -13.84 -16.78
CA ASN A 126 -7.54 -14.93 -17.23
C ASN A 126 -8.95 -14.45 -17.59
N HIS A 127 -9.57 -13.67 -16.70
CA HIS A 127 -11.01 -13.41 -16.79
C HIS A 127 -11.36 -12.11 -17.51
N TYR A 128 -10.50 -11.10 -17.46
CA TYR A 128 -10.79 -9.79 -18.04
C TYR A 128 -10.01 -9.54 -19.34
N VAL A 129 -8.74 -9.96 -19.40
CA VAL A 129 -7.89 -9.69 -20.58
C VAL A 129 -7.85 -10.88 -21.55
N ARG A 130 -8.12 -12.10 -21.08
CA ARG A 130 -7.97 -13.36 -21.84
C ARG A 130 -6.53 -13.64 -22.29
N ASP A 131 -5.55 -13.15 -21.53
CA ASP A 131 -4.13 -13.46 -21.72
C ASP A 131 -3.74 -14.64 -20.82
N PHE A 132 -3.87 -15.85 -21.35
CA PHE A 132 -3.62 -17.08 -20.59
C PHE A 132 -2.13 -17.29 -20.30
N GLU A 133 -1.23 -16.75 -21.12
CA GLU A 133 0.21 -16.85 -20.90
C GLU A 133 0.61 -16.03 -19.67
N GLN A 134 0.19 -14.77 -19.61
CA GLN A 134 0.40 -13.93 -18.44
C GLN A 134 -0.32 -14.48 -17.21
N SER A 135 -1.53 -15.03 -17.37
CA SER A 135 -2.25 -15.67 -16.27
C SER A 135 -1.44 -16.82 -15.66
N ARG A 136 -0.97 -17.76 -16.50
CA ARG A 136 -0.14 -18.89 -16.07
C ARG A 136 1.12 -18.41 -15.35
N ALA A 137 1.86 -17.47 -15.95
CA ALA A 137 3.11 -16.97 -15.38
C ALA A 137 2.90 -16.39 -13.97
N ASN A 138 1.81 -15.64 -13.75
CA ASN A 138 1.52 -15.08 -12.43
C ASN A 138 1.08 -16.15 -11.41
N TYR A 139 0.34 -17.18 -11.82
CA TYR A 139 0.04 -18.32 -10.95
C TYR A 139 1.30 -19.09 -10.55
N GLU A 140 2.23 -19.28 -11.48
CA GLU A 140 3.52 -19.95 -11.21
C GLU A 140 4.36 -19.16 -10.18
N GLN A 141 4.39 -17.83 -10.28
CA GLN A 141 5.05 -16.97 -9.28
C GLN A 141 4.40 -17.11 -7.90
N ALA A 142 3.07 -17.06 -7.81
CA ALA A 142 2.37 -17.26 -6.55
C ALA A 142 2.65 -18.65 -5.94
N ALA A 143 2.57 -19.70 -6.76
CA ALA A 143 2.82 -21.08 -6.32
C ALA A 143 4.27 -21.30 -5.85
N ALA A 144 5.25 -20.64 -6.47
CA ALA A 144 6.64 -20.67 -6.02
C ALA A 144 6.77 -20.07 -4.61
N ILE A 145 6.19 -18.87 -4.37
CA ILE A 145 6.22 -18.22 -3.06
C ILE A 145 5.58 -19.12 -1.98
N PHE A 146 4.37 -19.64 -2.24
CA PHE A 146 3.67 -20.53 -1.29
C PHE A 146 4.50 -21.77 -0.94
N ARG A 147 5.17 -22.38 -1.93
CA ARG A 147 6.00 -23.57 -1.72
C ARG A 147 7.27 -23.28 -0.93
N GLU A 148 7.96 -22.18 -1.26
CA GLU A 148 9.24 -21.83 -0.63
C GLU A 148 9.07 -21.30 0.79
N ARG A 149 7.95 -20.64 1.08
CA ARG A 149 7.71 -19.96 2.37
C ARG A 149 6.76 -20.72 3.29
N GLY A 150 5.99 -21.69 2.78
CA GLY A 150 5.00 -22.43 3.58
C GLY A 150 3.86 -21.54 4.07
N VAL A 151 3.49 -20.53 3.26
CA VAL A 151 2.41 -19.56 3.53
C VAL A 151 1.14 -19.87 2.76
#